data_AF-A0A9D4SZ62-F1
#
_entry.id   AF-A0A9D4SZ62-F1
#
_cell.length_a   1.000
_cell.length_b   1.000
_cell.length_c   1.000
_cell.angle_alpha   90.00
_cell.angle_beta   90.00
_cell.angle_gamma   90.00
#
_symmetry.space_group_name_H-M   'P 1'
#
loop_
_entity.id
_entity.type
_entity.pdbx_description
1 polymer ?
#
loop_
_entity_poly.entity_id
_entity_poly.type
_entity_poly.pdbx_seq_one_letter_code
_entity_poly.pdbx_strand_id
1 'polypeptide(L)' 'MPYKGPNPPKGSGAHRYVLLVYCQDGQTLNKADMVPSDRPGYNVSTFGMKLKTKLAVAGAFFRAENP' A
#
# COMPACT_ATOMS: atom_id res chain seq x y z
N MET A 1 8.29 -7.56 4.33
CA MET A 1 9.12 -6.74 3.45
C MET A 1 9.54 -5.47 4.19
N PRO A 2 10.79 -5.00 4.10
CA PRO A 2 11.15 -3.68 4.62
C PRO A 2 10.45 -2.56 3.84
N TYR A 3 10.15 -1.46 4.53
CA TYR A 3 9.63 -0.24 3.91
C TYR A 3 10.64 0.29 2.89
N LYS A 4 10.16 0.67 1.70
CA LYS A 4 10.97 1.43 0.73
C LYS A 4 10.33 2.81 0.62
N GLY A 5 11.11 3.84 0.93
CA GLY A 5 10.66 5.22 0.80
C GLY A 5 10.37 5.61 -0.65
N PRO A 6 9.86 6.84 -0.85
CA PRO A 6 9.63 7.41 -2.17
C PRO A 6 10.87 7.33 -3.06
N ASN A 7 10.67 6.86 -4.30
CA ASN A 7 11.70 6.82 -5.35
C ASN A 7 11.01 6.93 -6.72
N PRO A 8 10.32 8.05 -7.01
CA PRO A 8 9.67 8.25 -8.30
C PRO A 8 10.73 8.30 -9.43
N PRO A 9 10.41 7.83 -10.63
CA PRO A 9 11.28 8.00 -11.80
C PRO A 9 11.65 9.46 -12.03
N LYS A 10 12.86 9.70 -12.55
CA LYS A 10 13.29 11.06 -12.88
C LYS A 10 12.38 11.66 -13.95
N GLY A 11 11.87 12.87 -13.71
CA GLY A 11 11.04 13.60 -14.68
C GLY A 11 9.63 13.04 -14.87
N SER A 12 9.16 12.08 -14.06
CA SER A 12 7.78 11.57 -14.13
C SER A 12 6.76 12.43 -13.36
N GLY A 13 7.20 13.56 -12.82
CA GLY A 13 6.38 14.46 -12.01
C GLY A 13 6.15 13.96 -10.59
N ALA A 14 5.26 14.63 -9.87
CA ALA A 14 4.91 14.28 -8.50
C ALA A 14 4.07 12.99 -8.41
N HIS A 15 4.64 11.96 -7.77
CA HIS A 15 3.94 10.70 -7.46
C HIS A 15 3.17 10.81 -6.14
N ARG A 16 2.02 10.14 -6.06
CA ARG A 16 1.20 10.05 -4.84
C ARG A 16 1.59 8.80 -4.05
N TYR A 17 1.93 8.98 -2.77
CA TYR A 17 2.18 7.91 -1.82
C TYR A 17 1.02 7.86 -0.84
N VAL A 18 0.25 6.78 -0.88
CA VAL A 18 -0.98 6.61 -0.09
C VAL A 18 -0.72 5.59 1.01
N LEU A 19 -0.95 5.99 2.25
CA LEU A 19 -0.95 5.11 3.42
C LEU A 19 -2.40 4.79 3.76
N LEU A 20 -2.73 3.51 3.85
CA LEU A 20 -4.06 3.04 4.23
C LEU A 20 -3.92 2.12 5.45
N VAL A 21 -4.84 2.27 6.40
CA VAL A 21 -4.93 1.43 7.59
C VAL A 21 -6.25 0.67 7.53
N TYR A 22 -6.21 -0.64 7.80
CA TYR A 22 -7.39 -1.50 7.82
C TYR A 22 -7.54 -2.16 9.19
N CYS A 23 -8.77 -2.29 9.66
CA CYS A 23 -9.06 -3.10 10.85
C CYS A 23 -8.97 -4.58 10.49
N GLN A 24 -8.27 -5.37 11.32
CA GLN A 24 -8.10 -6.81 11.12
C GLN A 24 -9.24 -7.64 11.75
N ASP A 25 -10.05 -7.05 12.63
CA ASP A 25 -11.20 -7.70 13.27
C ASP A 25 -10.89 -9.11 13.84
N GLY A 26 -9.81 -9.21 14.61
CA GLY A 26 -9.36 -10.48 15.21
C GLY A 26 -8.66 -11.46 14.25
N GLN A 27 -8.48 -11.13 12.98
CA GLN A 27 -7.75 -11.97 12.02
C GLN A 27 -6.24 -11.86 12.21
N THR A 28 -5.59 -12.99 12.47
CA THR A 28 -4.12 -13.12 12.41
C THR A 28 -3.68 -13.18 10.96
N LEU A 29 -2.81 -12.25 10.55
CA LEU A 29 -2.25 -12.22 9.20
C LEU A 29 -0.84 -12.76 9.19
N ASN A 30 -0.58 -13.72 8.30
CA ASN A 30 0.80 -14.08 7.99
C ASN A 30 1.38 -13.06 7.02
N LYS A 31 2.55 -12.55 7.37
CA LYS A 31 3.29 -11.59 6.54
C LYS A 31 3.57 -12.14 5.13
N ALA A 32 3.80 -13.44 5.00
CA ALA A 32 4.03 -14.09 3.70
C ALA A 32 2.81 -14.00 2.78
N ASP A 33 1.60 -14.14 3.32
CA ASP A 33 0.35 -14.11 2.55
C ASP A 33 -0.02 -12.69 2.10
N MET A 34 0.49 -11.68 2.81
CA MET A 34 0.15 -10.27 2.60
C MET A 34 1.15 -9.51 1.74
N VAL A 35 2.39 -9.99 1.64
CA VAL A 35 3.44 -9.33 0.85
C VAL A 35 3.29 -9.76 -0.61
N PRO A 36 3.05 -8.82 -1.55
CA PRO A 36 3.05 -9.17 -2.96
C PRO A 36 4.48 -9.54 -3.43
N SER A 37 4.57 -10.55 -4.31
CA SER A 37 5.84 -10.98 -4.92
C SER A 37 6.46 -9.86 -5.75
N ASP A 38 5.62 -9.12 -6.47
CA ASP A 38 5.98 -7.93 -7.23
C ASP A 38 5.19 -6.70 -6.76
N ARG A 39 5.91 -5.57 -6.63
CA ARG A 39 5.31 -4.30 -6.18
C ARG A 39 4.60 -3.51 -7.29
N PRO A 40 5.11 -3.46 -8.54
CA PRO A 40 4.45 -2.72 -9.61
C PRO A 40 3.05 -3.27 -9.88
N GLY A 41 2.07 -2.38 -10.06
CA GLY A 41 0.70 -2.77 -10.42
C GLY A 41 -0.11 -3.45 -9.30
N TYR A 42 0.37 -3.44 -8.05
CA TYR A 42 -0.38 -4.03 -6.95
C TYR A 42 -1.77 -3.38 -6.79
N ASN A 43 -2.82 -4.18 -6.92
CA ASN A 43 -4.19 -3.71 -6.75
C ASN A 43 -4.58 -3.76 -5.26
N VAL A 44 -4.66 -2.59 -4.64
CA VAL A 44 -4.97 -2.45 -3.20
C VAL A 44 -6.34 -3.00 -2.80
N SER A 45 -7.30 -3.10 -3.72
CA SER A 45 -8.60 -3.70 -3.41
C SER A 45 -8.47 -5.19 -3.07
N THR A 46 -7.46 -5.87 -3.61
CA THR A 46 -7.16 -7.27 -3.28
C THR A 46 -6.72 -7.45 -1.84
N PHE A 47 -6.08 -6.44 -1.25
CA PHE A 47 -5.71 -6.45 0.16
C PHE A 47 -6.96 -6.40 1.06
N GLY A 48 -7.90 -5.49 0.76
CA GLY A 48 -9.16 -5.39 1.49
C GLY A 48 -9.96 -6.70 1.44
N MET A 49 -10.00 -7.34 0.26
CA MET A 49 -10.64 -8.66 0.10
C MET A 49 -10.03 -9.74 1.00
N LYS A 50 -8.69 -9.80 1.13
CA LYS A 50 -8.01 -10.74 2.04
C LYS A 50 -8.41 -10.55 3.50
N LEU A 51 -8.64 -9.31 3.89
CA LEU A 51 -9.07 -8.93 5.24
C LEU A 51 -10.58 -8.98 5.43
N LYS A 52 -11.36 -9.38 4.41
CA LYS A 52 -12.82 -9.33 4.41
C LYS A 52 -13.38 -7.94 4.76
N THR A 53 -12.61 -6.88 4.49
CA THR A 53 -13.03 -5.49 4.69
C THR A 53 -13.01 -4.73 3.37
N LYS A 54 -14.02 -3.89 3.17
CA LYS A 54 -14.14 -3.09 1.94
C LYS A 54 -13.57 -1.67 2.10
N LEU A 55 -13.35 -1.20 3.33
CA LEU A 55 -12.95 0.17 3.61
C LEU A 55 -11.73 0.24 4.52
N ALA A 56 -10.81 1.14 4.20
CA ALA A 56 -9.76 1.55 5.14
C ALA A 56 -10.39 2.35 6.29
N VAL A 57 -9.93 2.13 7.52
CA VAL A 57 -10.37 2.88 8.71
C VAL A 57 -9.68 4.23 8.83
N ALA A 58 -8.51 4.38 8.18
CA ALA A 58 -7.81 5.65 8.08
C ALA A 58 -6.98 5.68 6.79
N GLY A 59 -6.71 6.89 6.32
CA GLY A 59 -5.84 7.12 5.18
C GLY A 59 -5.12 8.45 5.27
N ALA A 60 -3.89 8.48 4.77
CA ALA A 60 -3.12 9.69 4.56
C ALA A 60 -2.40 9.58 3.22
N PHE A 61 -2.03 10.72 2.64
CA PHE A 61 -1.19 10.70 1.44
C PHE A 61 -0.26 11.90 1.43
N PHE A 62 0.84 11.74 0.71
CA PHE A 62 1.75 12.83 0.38
C PHE A 62 2.25 12.67 -1.05
N ARG A 63 2.92 13.72 -1.56
CA ARG A 63 3.53 13.72 -2.89
C ARG A 63 5.05 13.81 -2.76
N ALA A 64 5.74 13.14 -3.67
CA ALA A 64 7.19 13.27 -3.82
C ALA A 64 7.54 13.17 -5.31
N GLU A 65 8.63 13.84 -5.68
CA GLU A 65 9.10 13.96 -7.05
C GLU A 65 10.64 13.80 -7.09
N ASN A 66 11.13 13.31 -8.21
CA ASN A 66 12.55 13.30 -8.55
C ASN A 66 12.71 14.14 -9.83
N PRO A 67 12.96 15.46 -9.68
CA PRO A 67 13.04 16.37 -10.81
C PRO A 67 14.22 16.05 -11.75
#